data_AF-D1PWN9-F1
#
_entry.id   AF-D1PWN9-F1
#
_cell.length_a   1.000
_cell.length_b   1.000
_cell.length_c   1.000
_cell.angle_alpha   90.00
_cell.angle_beta   90.00
_cell.angle_gamma   90.00
#
_symmetry.space_group_name_H-M   'P 1'
#
loop_
_entity.id
_entity.type
_entity.pdbx_description
1 polymer ?
#
loop_
_entity_poly.entity_id
_entity_poly.type
_entity_poly.pdbx_seq_one_letter_code
_entity_poly.pdbx_strand_id
1 'polypeptide(L)'
;MRKVLFVLSTLIVAFNLHTFAAGKNGKEAEALRFEFYEVLSTPPSEELQHIETDEIESKLSAYFEDKLKDCTFVRENMIPGETLQRTVTRKVNIYNAVKNIHKNLMKVVRNNQNQRKMASETLERVTRVAISAFYDDNSEAFEETLYANRKDYKKLIELFNNVVLKS
;
A
#
# COMPACT_ATOMS: atom_id res chain seq x y z
N MET A 1 43.42 53.60 -1.58
CA MET A 1 43.44 52.89 -0.28
C MET A 1 42.09 52.23 -0.07
N ARG A 2 42.08 51.01 0.52
CA ARG A 2 40.93 50.20 1.02
C ARG A 2 40.08 49.52 -0.07
N LYS A 3 40.44 48.27 -0.44
CA LYS A 3 40.10 46.97 0.18
C LYS A 3 38.74 46.43 -0.30
N VAL A 4 38.85 45.42 -1.16
CA VAL A 4 37.82 44.45 -1.59
C VAL A 4 37.21 43.76 -0.36
N LEU A 5 35.90 43.59 -0.34
CA LEU A 5 35.25 42.59 0.50
C LEU A 5 34.13 41.89 -0.30
N PHE A 6 34.38 40.63 -0.64
CA PHE A 6 33.38 39.66 -1.08
C PHE A 6 32.43 39.36 0.07
N VAL A 7 31.12 39.37 -0.18
CA VAL A 7 30.16 38.62 0.63
C VAL A 7 29.28 37.80 -0.32
N LEU A 8 29.63 36.53 -0.40
CA LEU A 8 28.84 35.43 -0.93
C LEU A 8 27.83 35.03 0.15
N SER A 9 26.53 35.05 -0.12
CA SER A 9 25.55 34.36 0.74
C SER A 9 24.27 34.03 -0.01
N THR A 10 24.15 32.75 -0.31
CA THR A 10 23.03 31.99 -0.84
C THR A 10 21.65 32.36 -0.27
N LEU A 11 20.68 32.59 -1.16
CA LEU A 11 19.25 32.65 -0.85
C LEU A 11 18.72 31.21 -0.77
N ILE A 12 18.52 30.68 0.43
CA ILE A 12 17.87 29.38 0.67
C ILE A 12 16.37 29.61 0.88
N VAL A 13 15.59 28.86 0.11
CA VAL A 13 14.12 28.74 0.15
C VAL A 13 13.68 28.21 1.52
N ALA A 14 12.92 29.02 2.28
CA ALA A 14 12.25 28.55 3.48
C ALA A 14 10.87 27.97 3.11
N PHE A 15 10.83 26.65 3.05
CA PHE A 15 9.62 25.84 2.99
C PHE A 15 8.84 26.04 4.30
N ASN A 16 7.61 26.55 4.22
CA ASN A 16 6.73 26.68 5.39
C ASN A 16 6.28 25.29 5.85
N LEU A 17 6.97 24.74 6.83
CA LEU A 17 6.52 23.58 7.59
C LEU A 17 5.52 24.06 8.65
N HIS A 18 4.25 23.69 8.51
CA HIS A 18 3.29 23.84 9.60
C HIS A 18 3.74 22.93 10.76
N THR A 19 4.17 23.58 11.83
CA THR A 19 4.48 23.01 13.13
C THR A 19 3.20 22.44 13.75
N PHE A 20 3.12 21.12 13.90
CA PHE A 20 2.21 20.53 14.89
C PHE A 20 2.82 20.73 16.27
N ALA A 21 1.99 21.25 17.16
CA ALA A 21 2.35 21.72 18.50
C ALA A 21 2.90 20.59 19.39
N ALA A 22 3.87 20.99 20.21
CA ALA A 22 4.55 20.18 21.20
C ALA A 22 3.61 19.68 22.31
N GLY A 23 3.44 18.35 22.38
CA GLY A 23 3.17 17.64 23.63
C GLY A 23 4.48 17.01 24.10
N LYS A 24 5.07 17.55 25.17
CA LYS A 24 6.25 16.97 25.84
C LYS A 24 5.90 15.56 26.35
N ASN A 25 6.49 14.55 25.74
CA ASN A 25 7.07 13.39 26.39
C ASN A 25 7.96 12.69 25.37
N GLY A 26 9.27 12.64 25.66
CA GLY A 26 10.28 11.95 24.86
C GLY A 26 10.09 10.44 24.90
N LYS A 27 9.07 9.96 24.20
CA LYS A 27 9.12 8.66 23.55
C LYS A 27 9.51 8.96 22.12
N GLU A 28 10.70 8.52 21.72
CA GLU A 28 10.99 8.26 20.31
C GLU A 28 9.72 7.63 19.72
N ALA A 29 9.13 8.26 18.69
CA ALA A 29 7.83 7.84 18.18
C ALA A 29 7.94 6.36 17.83
N GLU A 30 7.39 5.51 18.70
CA GLU A 30 7.42 4.06 18.54
C GLU A 30 6.83 3.81 17.17
N ALA A 31 7.66 3.34 16.24
CA ALA A 31 7.24 3.16 14.86
C ALA A 31 6.04 2.22 14.90
N LEU A 32 4.87 2.73 14.51
CA LEU A 32 3.62 1.96 14.47
C LEU A 32 3.90 0.66 13.70
N ARG A 33 3.96 -0.44 14.44
CA ARG A 33 4.31 -1.76 13.93
C ARG A 33 3.04 -2.60 13.96
N PHE A 34 2.51 -2.85 12.77
CA PHE A 34 1.32 -3.67 12.61
C PHE A 34 1.73 -5.14 12.53
N GLU A 35 0.89 -6.02 13.07
CA GLU A 35 1.09 -7.46 13.02
C GLU A 35 -0.21 -8.12 12.58
N PHE A 36 -0.15 -9.00 11.58
CA PHE A 36 -1.29 -9.77 11.10
C PHE A 36 -0.92 -11.25 11.03
N TYR A 37 -1.91 -12.13 11.16
CA TYR A 37 -1.71 -13.54 10.84
C TYR A 37 -1.70 -13.72 9.33
N GLU A 38 -0.68 -14.40 8.82
CA GLU A 38 -0.58 -14.72 7.41
C GLU A 38 -1.76 -15.61 7.03
N VAL A 39 -2.53 -15.16 6.04
CA VAL A 39 -3.60 -15.98 5.49
C VAL A 39 -2.95 -17.03 4.60
N LEU A 40 -2.66 -18.18 5.22
CA LEU A 40 -2.10 -19.39 4.59
C LEU A 40 -3.13 -20.05 3.67
N SER A 41 -3.53 -19.38 2.60
CA SER A 41 -4.10 -20.06 1.44
C SER A 41 -3.07 -19.95 0.33
N THR A 42 -2.09 -20.85 0.30
CA THR A 42 -1.37 -21.12 -0.95
C THR A 42 -2.44 -21.54 -1.95
N PRO A 43 -2.72 -20.74 -3.00
CA PRO A 43 -3.76 -21.08 -3.95
C PRO A 43 -3.44 -22.44 -4.59
N PRO A 44 -4.43 -23.31 -4.79
CA PRO A 44 -4.23 -24.57 -5.49
C PRO A 44 -3.67 -24.27 -6.89
N SER A 45 -2.78 -25.14 -7.36
CA SER A 45 -2.05 -24.94 -8.62
C SER A 45 -2.94 -24.78 -9.85
N GLU A 46 -4.19 -25.25 -9.78
CA GLU A 46 -5.20 -25.12 -10.83
C GLU A 46 -5.75 -23.69 -10.93
N GLU A 47 -5.99 -23.01 -9.80
CA GLU A 47 -6.44 -21.61 -9.78
C GLU A 47 -5.38 -20.71 -10.41
N LEU A 48 -4.09 -20.96 -10.14
CA LEU A 48 -2.99 -20.17 -10.68
C LEU A 48 -2.80 -20.29 -12.20
N GLN A 49 -3.24 -21.38 -12.82
CA GLN A 49 -3.02 -21.60 -14.27
C GLN A 49 -3.77 -20.58 -15.12
N HIS A 50 -4.98 -20.21 -14.71
CA HIS A 50 -5.87 -19.32 -15.46
C HIS A 50 -5.68 -17.84 -15.16
N ILE A 51 -4.84 -17.49 -14.17
CA ILE A 51 -4.64 -16.10 -13.77
C ILE A 51 -3.86 -15.34 -14.83
N GLU A 52 -4.44 -14.28 -15.36
CA GLU A 52 -3.73 -13.35 -16.22
C GLU A 52 -2.77 -12.52 -15.37
N THR A 53 -1.55 -12.34 -15.84
CA THR A 53 -0.53 -11.53 -15.16
C THR A 53 -0.05 -10.45 -16.10
N ASP A 54 0.27 -9.29 -15.55
CA ASP A 54 0.94 -8.25 -16.30
C ASP A 54 2.48 -8.40 -16.33
N GLU A 55 3.18 -7.31 -16.65
CA GLU A 55 4.65 -7.30 -16.78
C GLU A 55 5.35 -7.53 -15.44
N ILE A 56 4.79 -7.08 -14.31
CA ILE A 56 5.45 -7.12 -13.00
C ILE A 56 4.83 -8.13 -12.05
N GLU A 57 3.59 -8.53 -12.28
CA GLU A 57 2.91 -9.51 -11.44
C GLU A 57 3.56 -10.90 -11.50
N SER A 58 3.66 -11.52 -10.33
CA SER A 58 3.74 -12.97 -10.24
C SER A 58 2.32 -13.54 -10.28
N LYS A 59 2.18 -14.83 -10.62
CA LYS A 59 0.89 -15.53 -10.56
C LYS A 59 0.23 -15.39 -9.19
N LEU A 60 1.03 -15.37 -8.14
CA LEU A 60 0.58 -15.23 -6.77
C LEU A 60 0.12 -13.80 -6.45
N SER A 61 0.86 -12.78 -6.90
CA SER A 61 0.46 -11.39 -6.64
C SER A 61 -0.84 -11.06 -7.37
N ALA A 62 -0.98 -11.49 -8.63
CA ALA A 62 -2.21 -11.34 -9.41
C ALA A 62 -3.39 -12.05 -8.73
N TYR A 63 -3.20 -13.29 -8.26
CA TYR A 63 -4.21 -14.01 -7.48
C TYR A 63 -4.71 -13.21 -6.28
N PHE A 64 -3.78 -12.67 -5.49
CA PHE A 64 -4.16 -11.93 -4.29
C PHE A 64 -4.79 -10.58 -4.61
N GLU A 65 -4.44 -9.90 -5.71
CA GLU A 65 -5.13 -8.69 -6.14
C GLU A 65 -6.56 -8.96 -6.58
N ASP A 66 -6.79 -10.03 -7.36
CA ASP A 66 -8.13 -10.44 -7.77
C ASP A 66 -8.98 -10.82 -6.55
N LYS A 67 -8.42 -11.64 -5.65
CA LYS A 67 -9.10 -12.02 -4.40
C LYS A 67 -9.41 -10.79 -3.54
N LEU A 68 -8.46 -9.87 -3.40
CA LEU A 68 -8.67 -8.64 -2.64
C LEU A 68 -9.78 -7.79 -3.26
N LYS A 69 -9.83 -7.66 -4.58
CA LYS A 69 -10.89 -6.95 -5.30
C LYS A 69 -12.26 -7.59 -5.06
N ASP A 70 -12.36 -8.90 -5.20
CA ASP A 70 -13.62 -9.64 -5.03
C ASP A 70 -14.15 -9.53 -3.59
N CYS A 71 -13.25 -9.59 -2.59
CA CYS A 71 -13.64 -9.39 -1.20
C CYS A 71 -13.99 -7.94 -0.88
N THR A 72 -13.33 -6.97 -1.53
CA THR A 72 -13.57 -5.54 -1.32
C THR A 72 -14.93 -5.11 -1.86
N PHE A 73 -15.36 -5.65 -3.01
CA PHE A 73 -16.56 -5.23 -3.72
C PHE A 73 -17.55 -6.38 -3.87
N VAL A 74 -18.39 -6.60 -2.85
CA VAL A 74 -19.38 -7.68 -2.86
C VAL A 74 -20.72 -7.17 -3.38
N ARG A 75 -21.32 -7.86 -4.34
CA ARG A 75 -22.69 -7.59 -4.80
C ARG A 75 -23.67 -8.38 -3.95
N GLU A 76 -24.52 -7.69 -3.21
CA GLU A 76 -25.53 -8.29 -2.35
C GLU A 76 -26.92 -7.89 -2.87
N ASN A 77 -27.84 -8.86 -2.94
CA ASN A 77 -29.25 -8.57 -3.22
C ASN A 77 -29.81 -7.73 -2.08
N MET A 78 -30.53 -6.64 -2.38
CA MET A 78 -31.11 -5.79 -1.34
C MET A 78 -32.22 -6.51 -0.58
N ILE A 79 -32.98 -7.36 -1.27
CA ILE A 79 -34.10 -8.13 -0.74
C ILE A 79 -34.05 -9.54 -1.35
N PRO A 80 -34.27 -10.62 -0.58
CA PRO A 80 -34.38 -11.97 -1.14
C PRO A 80 -35.47 -12.04 -2.21
N GLY A 81 -35.09 -12.36 -3.46
CA GLY A 81 -36.01 -12.51 -4.60
C GLY A 81 -36.12 -11.30 -5.53
N GLU A 82 -35.52 -10.15 -5.21
CA GLU A 82 -35.48 -9.00 -6.11
C GLU A 82 -34.18 -8.97 -6.95
N THR A 83 -34.29 -8.44 -8.18
CA THR A 83 -33.14 -8.25 -9.10
C THR A 83 -32.26 -7.05 -8.73
N LEU A 84 -32.70 -6.22 -7.79
CA LEU A 84 -31.96 -5.05 -7.32
C LEU A 84 -30.78 -5.47 -6.43
N GLN A 85 -29.57 -5.24 -6.93
CA GLN A 85 -28.32 -5.49 -6.23
C GLN A 85 -27.66 -4.19 -5.78
N ARG A 86 -27.11 -4.18 -4.57
CA ARG A 86 -26.20 -3.13 -4.11
C ARG A 86 -24.78 -3.66 -4.04
N THR A 87 -23.78 -2.81 -4.29
CA THR A 87 -22.38 -3.14 -4.02
C THR A 87 -22.02 -2.70 -2.62
N VAL A 88 -21.67 -3.65 -1.76
CA VAL A 88 -21.13 -3.40 -0.43
C VAL A 88 -19.62 -3.34 -0.53
N THR A 89 -19.03 -2.24 -0.04
CA THR A 89 -17.59 -2.03 -0.05
C THR A 89 -17.01 -2.25 1.34
N ARG A 90 -15.97 -3.07 1.44
CA ARG A 90 -15.28 -3.38 2.70
C ARG A 90 -13.79 -3.10 2.56
N LYS A 91 -13.18 -2.47 3.56
CA LYS A 91 -11.73 -2.22 3.65
C LYS A 91 -11.10 -1.61 2.39
N VAL A 92 -11.81 -0.65 1.79
CA VAL A 92 -11.44 -0.04 0.49
C VAL A 92 -10.08 0.65 0.50
N ASN A 93 -9.62 1.09 1.67
CA ASN A 93 -8.33 1.75 1.83
C ASN A 93 -7.16 0.80 1.54
N ILE A 94 -7.30 -0.49 1.91
CA ILE A 94 -6.32 -1.53 1.59
C ILE A 94 -6.25 -1.72 0.06
N TYR A 95 -7.39 -1.97 -0.58
CA TYR A 95 -7.48 -2.14 -2.04
C TYR A 95 -6.91 -0.94 -2.80
N ASN A 96 -7.30 0.27 -2.42
CA ASN A 96 -6.82 1.49 -3.08
C ASN A 96 -5.31 1.69 -2.93
N ALA A 97 -4.73 1.32 -1.78
CA ALA A 97 -3.30 1.40 -1.55
C ALA A 97 -2.54 0.43 -2.47
N VAL A 98 -2.97 -0.84 -2.55
CA VAL A 98 -2.38 -1.84 -3.46
C VAL A 98 -2.45 -1.37 -4.91
N LYS A 99 -3.64 -0.94 -5.37
CA LYS A 99 -3.84 -0.43 -6.73
C LYS A 99 -2.95 0.76 -7.06
N ASN A 100 -2.73 1.66 -6.10
CA ASN A 100 -1.85 2.81 -6.28
C ASN A 100 -0.39 2.39 -6.38
N ILE A 101 0.07 1.48 -5.52
CA ILE A 101 1.43 0.93 -5.56
C ILE A 101 1.67 0.24 -6.90
N HIS A 102 0.81 -0.70 -7.28
CA HIS A 102 0.91 -1.45 -8.52
C HIS A 102 1.03 -0.50 -9.73
N LYS A 103 0.11 0.45 -9.88
CA LYS A 103 0.14 1.41 -10.99
C LYS A 103 1.45 2.21 -11.07
N ASN A 104 2.05 2.58 -9.93
CA ASN A 104 3.30 3.33 -9.92
C ASN A 104 4.52 2.44 -10.16
N LEU A 105 4.53 1.21 -9.66
CA LEU A 105 5.57 0.22 -9.98
C LEU A 105 5.59 -0.10 -11.48
N MET A 106 4.43 -0.22 -12.12
CA MET A 106 4.35 -0.39 -13.58
C MET A 106 4.98 0.78 -14.34
N LYS A 107 4.77 2.02 -13.90
CA LYS A 107 5.44 3.19 -14.50
C LYS A 107 6.96 3.15 -14.30
N VAL A 108 7.42 2.72 -13.13
CA VAL A 108 8.85 2.60 -12.82
C VAL A 108 9.52 1.58 -13.74
N VAL A 109 8.90 0.41 -13.94
CA VAL A 109 9.43 -0.63 -14.83
C VAL A 109 9.41 -0.21 -16.29
N ARG A 110 8.36 0.48 -16.75
CA ARG A 110 8.32 1.08 -18.09
C ARG A 110 9.47 2.06 -18.35
N ASN A 111 9.90 2.80 -17.33
CA ASN A 111 11.01 3.75 -17.44
C ASN A 111 12.39 3.06 -17.28
N ASN A 112 12.45 1.92 -16.62
CA ASN A 112 13.67 1.16 -16.38
C ASN A 112 13.36 -0.32 -16.12
N GLN A 113 13.50 -1.15 -17.16
CA GLN A 113 13.19 -2.58 -17.06
C GLN A 113 14.07 -3.35 -16.06
N ASN A 114 15.26 -2.85 -15.70
CA ASN A 114 16.09 -3.49 -14.68
C ASN A 114 15.43 -3.49 -13.29
N GLN A 115 14.39 -2.68 -13.08
CA GLN A 115 13.63 -2.64 -11.83
C GLN A 115 12.50 -3.68 -11.75
N ARG A 116 12.28 -4.48 -12.81
CA ARG A 116 11.18 -5.44 -12.89
C ARG A 116 11.18 -6.44 -11.73
N LYS A 117 12.33 -7.03 -11.41
CA LYS A 117 12.44 -8.01 -10.31
C LYS A 117 12.05 -7.41 -8.96
N MET A 118 12.61 -6.24 -8.64
CA MET A 118 12.30 -5.52 -7.40
C MET A 118 10.82 -5.11 -7.33
N ALA A 119 10.25 -4.65 -8.44
CA ALA A 119 8.83 -4.30 -8.52
C ALA A 119 7.93 -5.53 -8.26
N SER A 120 8.26 -6.67 -8.85
CA SER A 120 7.54 -7.93 -8.65
C SER A 120 7.59 -8.40 -7.19
N GLU A 121 8.79 -8.45 -6.59
CA GLU A 121 8.98 -8.83 -5.18
C GLU A 121 8.25 -7.87 -4.22
N THR A 122 8.29 -6.56 -4.52
CA THR A 122 7.56 -5.55 -3.75
C THR A 122 6.06 -5.77 -3.85
N LEU A 123 5.54 -6.04 -5.04
CA LEU A 123 4.11 -6.25 -5.25
C LEU A 123 3.62 -7.51 -4.55
N GLU A 124 4.36 -8.62 -4.63
CA GLU A 124 4.03 -9.85 -3.92
C GLU A 124 3.98 -9.64 -2.40
N ARG A 125 4.96 -8.91 -1.85
CA ARG A 125 4.97 -8.57 -0.43
C ARG A 125 3.74 -7.75 -0.04
N VAL A 126 3.41 -6.72 -0.83
CA VAL A 126 2.27 -5.83 -0.60
C VAL A 126 0.95 -6.60 -0.64
N THR A 127 0.75 -7.47 -1.63
CA THR A 127 -0.51 -8.21 -1.80
C THR A 127 -0.72 -9.27 -0.72
N ARG A 128 0.35 -9.95 -0.27
CA ARG A 128 0.31 -10.86 0.89
C ARG A 128 -0.11 -10.15 2.18
N VAL A 129 0.47 -8.98 2.45
CA VAL A 129 0.08 -8.20 3.63
C VAL A 129 -1.34 -7.68 3.49
N ALA A 130 -1.71 -7.18 2.30
CA ALA A 130 -3.03 -6.64 2.05
C ALA A 130 -4.14 -7.68 2.28
N ILE A 131 -3.97 -8.91 1.78
CA ILE A 131 -4.96 -9.96 2.00
C ILE A 131 -5.02 -10.37 3.49
N SER A 132 -3.87 -10.43 4.16
CA SER A 132 -3.81 -10.74 5.59
C SER A 132 -4.50 -9.68 6.44
N ALA A 133 -4.21 -8.40 6.19
CA ALA A 133 -4.87 -7.26 6.82
C ALA A 133 -6.37 -7.22 6.50
N PHE A 134 -6.78 -7.61 5.29
CA PHE A 134 -8.18 -7.66 4.92
C PHE A 134 -8.99 -8.63 5.79
N TYR A 135 -8.44 -9.79 6.12
CA TYR A 135 -9.12 -10.78 6.96
C TYR A 135 -8.96 -10.56 8.46
N ASP A 136 -8.10 -9.63 8.90
CA ASP A 136 -7.95 -9.28 10.31
C ASP A 136 -8.98 -8.22 10.75
N ASP A 137 -9.90 -8.55 11.65
CA ASP A 137 -10.94 -7.62 12.11
C ASP A 137 -10.38 -6.35 12.79
N ASN A 138 -9.13 -6.37 13.26
CA ASN A 138 -8.47 -5.25 13.94
C ASN A 138 -7.56 -4.42 13.02
N SER A 139 -7.78 -4.46 11.69
CA SER A 139 -6.98 -3.71 10.72
C SER A 139 -7.27 -2.22 10.61
N GLU A 140 -8.26 -1.68 11.33
CA GLU A 140 -8.76 -0.31 11.17
C GLU A 140 -7.64 0.76 11.26
N ALA A 141 -6.77 0.69 12.27
CA ALA A 141 -5.67 1.64 12.44
C ALA A 141 -4.65 1.58 11.27
N PHE A 142 -4.44 0.39 10.70
CA PHE A 142 -3.60 0.24 9.51
C PHE A 142 -4.28 0.87 8.28
N GLU A 143 -5.58 0.66 8.11
CA GLU A 143 -6.37 1.24 7.03
C GLU A 143 -6.38 2.77 7.05
N GLU A 144 -6.54 3.37 8.24
CA GLU A 144 -6.46 4.81 8.44
C GLU A 144 -5.07 5.34 8.08
N THR A 145 -4.02 4.62 8.47
CA THR A 145 -2.63 4.98 8.14
C THR A 145 -2.38 4.92 6.63
N LEU A 146 -2.91 3.91 5.94
CA LEU A 146 -2.88 3.82 4.47
C LEU A 146 -3.63 5.00 3.83
N TYR A 147 -4.81 5.34 4.33
CA TYR A 147 -5.60 6.45 3.81
C TYR A 147 -4.90 7.81 3.99
N ALA A 148 -4.28 8.04 5.15
CA ALA A 148 -3.51 9.25 5.43
C ALA A 148 -2.35 9.43 4.43
N ASN A 149 -1.72 8.33 4.02
CA ASN A 149 -0.57 8.32 3.12
C ASN A 149 -0.90 8.00 1.65
N ARG A 150 -2.20 7.96 1.29
CA ARG A 150 -2.70 7.48 -0.02
C ARG A 150 -2.10 8.13 -1.27
N LYS A 151 -1.47 9.31 -1.14
CA LYS A 151 -0.86 10.04 -2.26
C LYS A 151 0.60 9.67 -2.50
N ASP A 152 1.29 9.09 -1.51
CA ASP A 152 2.71 8.74 -1.58
C ASP A 152 2.86 7.21 -1.65
N TYR A 153 2.98 6.69 -2.87
CA TYR A 153 3.09 5.24 -3.08
C TYR A 153 4.36 4.64 -2.47
N LYS A 154 5.43 5.42 -2.31
CA LYS A 154 6.67 4.95 -1.66
C LYS A 154 6.43 4.80 -0.17
N LYS A 155 5.74 5.77 0.44
CA LYS A 155 5.34 5.66 1.84
C LYS A 155 4.39 4.49 2.09
N LEU A 156 3.47 4.23 1.16
CA LEU A 156 2.61 3.04 1.23
C LEU A 156 3.44 1.75 1.21
N ILE A 157 4.43 1.63 0.32
CA ILE A 157 5.35 0.46 0.29
C ILE A 157 6.07 0.29 1.63
N GLU A 158 6.60 1.37 2.22
CA GLU A 158 7.24 1.31 3.55
C GLU A 158 6.28 0.78 4.62
N LEU A 159 5.04 1.26 4.64
CA LEU A 159 4.02 0.81 5.61
C LEU A 159 3.75 -0.69 5.47
N PHE A 160 3.58 -1.19 4.24
CA PHE A 160 3.41 -2.63 3.98
C PHE A 160 4.65 -3.44 4.39
N ASN A 161 5.85 -2.93 4.14
CA ASN A 161 7.09 -3.62 4.49
C ASN A 161 7.30 -3.74 6.00
N ASN A 162 6.86 -2.74 6.77
CA ASN A 162 6.99 -2.71 8.24
C ASN A 162 6.01 -3.63 8.98
N VAL A 163 5.01 -4.18 8.30
CA VAL A 163 4.03 -5.10 8.90
C VAL A 163 4.67 -6.46 9.17
N VAL A 164 4.48 -7.02 10.36
CA VAL A 164 4.90 -8.40 10.65
C VAL A 164 3.79 -9.36 10.28
N LEU A 165 4.11 -10.37 9.47
CA LEU A 165 3.20 -11.49 9.24
C LEU A 165 3.59 -12.64 10.17
N LYS A 166 2.65 -13.05 11.03
CA LYS A 166 2.77 -14.20 11.92
C LYS A 166 2.26 -15.44 11.21
N SER A 167 2.96 -16.56 11.34
CA SER A 167 2.50 -17.87 10.86
C SER A 167 1.56 -18.54 11.87
#